data_AF-A0A1Q9Q5R1-F1
#
_entry.id   AF-A0A1Q9Q5R1-F1
#
_cell.length_a   1.000
_cell.length_b   1.000
_cell.length_c   1.000
_cell.angle_alpha   90.00
_cell.angle_beta   90.00
_cell.angle_gamma   90.00
#
_symmetry.space_group_name_H-M   'P 1'
#
loop_
_entity.id
_entity.type
_entity.pdbx_description
1 polymer ?
#
loop_
_entity_poly.entity_id
_entity_poly.type
_entity_poly.pdbx_seq_one_letter_code
_entity_poly.pdbx_strand_id
1 'polypeptide(L)'
;MKKLCFMLMFLLLFGCSNTETASITKPSTKSDNLKKEQAATPPEKVNPKTPEGEVTNLPPKPMANVKNTTAPANKKESMMLDVALIKQNPELRYGCEVTSLAMVLNYAGVNTNKMELYQAVRKDLDPLKKSNTGDIISWGNPAEGFVGDMTGKTAGYAVFDKPMIDLINQKLPGRAVNLTNQPFDAVLDHVSKGFPVVVWTTGDYRLPDRWEQWNHGSQVIKTPLDLHAVVLVGYDKANVYLNDPLSGKKQVAVNKERFIASWKALESRAVSYQ
;
A
#
# COMPACT_ATOMS: atom_id res chain seq x y z
N MET A 1 47.80 0.62 -38.06
CA MET A 1 48.88 -0.40 -38.17
C MET A 1 49.73 -0.34 -36.92
N LYS A 2 50.07 -1.49 -36.30
CA LYS A 2 50.94 -1.65 -35.10
C LYS A 2 50.36 -1.00 -33.82
N LYS A 3 50.48 -1.58 -32.61
CA LYS A 3 50.88 -2.95 -32.20
C LYS A 3 50.20 -3.29 -30.87
N LEU A 4 50.01 -4.59 -30.64
CA LEU A 4 49.50 -5.21 -29.41
C LEU A 4 50.47 -5.00 -28.23
N CYS A 5 49.94 -4.84 -27.00
CA CYS A 5 50.64 -5.30 -25.80
C CYS A 5 49.63 -5.84 -24.78
N PHE A 6 49.90 -7.04 -24.27
CA PHE A 6 49.02 -7.83 -23.41
C PHE A 6 49.76 -7.97 -22.08
N MET A 7 49.13 -7.66 -20.95
CA MET A 7 49.73 -7.91 -19.63
C MET A 7 48.75 -8.67 -18.75
N LEU A 8 48.93 -9.99 -18.75
CA LEU A 8 48.27 -10.92 -17.86
C LEU A 8 48.96 -10.85 -16.49
N MET A 9 48.22 -10.63 -15.41
CA MET A 9 48.76 -10.70 -14.05
C MET A 9 48.23 -11.95 -13.35
N PHE A 10 49.01 -13.02 -13.41
CA PHE A 10 48.86 -14.18 -12.55
C PHE A 10 49.23 -13.79 -11.11
N LEU A 11 48.38 -14.11 -10.13
CA LEU A 11 48.81 -14.33 -8.76
C LEU A 11 48.44 -15.76 -8.34
N LEU A 12 49.39 -16.44 -7.70
CA LEU A 12 49.30 -17.84 -7.32
C LEU A 12 48.67 -18.03 -5.94
N LEU A 13 48.14 -19.24 -5.75
CA LEU A 13 47.53 -19.73 -4.51
C LEU A 13 48.59 -20.20 -3.50
N PHE A 14 48.38 -19.85 -2.23
CA PHE A 14 48.65 -20.69 -1.06
C PHE A 14 47.55 -20.32 -0.03
N GLY A 15 46.84 -21.22 0.65
CA GLY A 15 46.98 -22.68 0.72
C GLY A 15 47.62 -23.11 2.04
N CYS A 16 46.84 -23.13 3.12
CA CYS A 16 47.11 -23.96 4.30
C CYS A 16 45.83 -24.16 5.12
N SER A 17 45.54 -25.43 5.42
CA SER A 17 44.47 -25.92 6.28
C SER A 17 44.85 -25.86 7.77
N ASN A 18 43.86 -25.90 8.66
CA ASN A 18 43.87 -26.87 9.76
C ASN A 18 42.48 -27.05 10.38
N THR A 19 42.17 -28.30 10.69
CA THR A 19 41.00 -28.76 11.45
C THR A 19 41.38 -28.92 12.91
N GLU A 20 40.48 -28.61 13.84
CA GLU A 20 40.49 -29.30 15.14
C GLU A 20 39.09 -29.52 15.68
N THR A 21 38.83 -30.75 16.11
CA THR A 21 37.57 -31.24 16.67
C THR A 21 37.74 -31.54 18.15
N ALA A 22 36.86 -31.02 19.01
CA ALA A 22 36.62 -31.57 20.33
C ALA A 22 35.14 -31.40 20.71
N SER A 23 34.62 -32.30 21.55
CA SER A 23 33.18 -32.54 21.68
C SER A 23 32.80 -32.99 23.10
N ILE A 24 31.48 -33.02 23.38
CA ILE A 24 30.85 -33.61 24.59
C ILE A 24 31.04 -32.70 25.83
N THR A 25 30.00 -32.28 26.57
CA THR A 25 29.23 -33.15 27.49
C THR A 25 27.85 -32.61 27.85
N LYS A 26 26.84 -33.50 27.89
CA LYS A 26 25.54 -33.31 28.54
C LYS A 26 25.56 -33.97 29.93
N PRO A 27 24.77 -33.48 30.90
CA PRO A 27 23.97 -34.43 31.68
C PRO A 27 22.46 -34.15 31.59
N SER A 28 21.66 -35.17 31.91
CA SER A 28 20.20 -35.12 31.95
C SER A 28 19.65 -35.73 33.24
N THR A 29 18.55 -35.19 33.72
CA THR A 29 17.51 -35.87 34.53
C THR A 29 16.18 -35.18 34.18
N LYS A 30 15.09 -35.85 33.77
CA LYS A 30 14.20 -36.79 34.51
C LYS A 30 13.69 -36.18 35.84
N SER A 31 12.45 -36.33 36.34
CA SER A 31 11.19 -36.96 35.87
C SER A 31 10.16 -36.78 37.02
N ASP A 32 8.83 -36.68 36.88
CA ASP A 32 7.91 -36.77 35.73
C ASP A 32 6.51 -36.17 36.08
N ASN A 33 5.51 -36.22 35.18
CA ASN A 33 4.11 -36.60 35.50
C ASN A 33 3.12 -36.46 34.32
N LEU A 34 2.56 -37.59 33.87
CA LEU A 34 1.24 -37.64 33.23
C LEU A 34 0.13 -37.47 34.27
N LYS A 35 -0.95 -36.77 33.89
CA LYS A 35 -2.31 -37.23 34.22
C LYS A 35 -3.22 -37.00 33.02
N LYS A 36 -4.09 -37.98 32.77
CA LYS A 36 -4.88 -38.14 31.54
C LYS A 36 -6.37 -38.16 31.88
N GLU A 37 -7.15 -37.55 31.00
CA GLU A 37 -8.51 -37.96 30.62
C GLU A 37 -9.75 -37.54 31.44
N GLN A 38 -10.88 -37.58 30.70
CA GLN A 38 -12.30 -37.44 31.07
C GLN A 38 -12.83 -36.00 31.24
N ALA A 39 -14.00 -35.65 30.70
CA ALA A 39 -14.80 -36.28 29.64
C ALA A 39 -15.77 -35.24 29.04
N ALA A 40 -16.32 -35.49 27.85
CA ALA A 40 -17.38 -34.68 27.25
C ALA A 40 -18.66 -35.50 27.10
N THR A 41 -19.82 -34.93 27.46
CA THR A 41 -21.13 -35.06 26.76
C THR A 41 -22.21 -34.14 27.39
N PRO A 42 -23.31 -33.82 26.67
CA PRO A 42 -24.24 -32.72 27.00
C PRO A 42 -25.60 -33.16 27.57
N PRO A 43 -26.41 -32.18 28.01
CA PRO A 43 -27.84 -32.11 27.65
C PRO A 43 -28.25 -30.67 27.25
N GLU A 44 -29.44 -30.34 26.70
CA GLU A 44 -30.51 -31.09 26.02
C GLU A 44 -31.45 -30.04 25.37
N LYS A 45 -32.25 -30.43 24.36
CA LYS A 45 -33.26 -29.55 23.73
C LYS A 45 -34.57 -29.60 24.53
N VAL A 46 -35.15 -28.45 24.87
CA VAL A 46 -36.59 -28.35 25.15
C VAL A 46 -37.20 -27.13 24.45
N ASN A 47 -38.22 -27.39 23.63
CA ASN A 47 -39.23 -26.45 23.16
C ASN A 47 -40.57 -27.11 23.52
N PRO A 48 -41.56 -26.40 24.08
CA PRO A 48 -42.76 -26.20 23.25
C PRO A 48 -43.59 -24.93 23.50
N LYS A 49 -44.10 -24.40 22.37
CA LYS A 49 -45.47 -23.89 22.12
C LYS A 49 -45.96 -22.53 22.67
N THR A 50 -46.47 -21.77 21.72
CA THR A 50 -47.42 -20.64 21.74
C THR A 50 -48.77 -20.99 22.42
N PRO A 51 -49.50 -19.99 22.95
CA PRO A 51 -50.63 -19.35 22.21
C PRO A 51 -50.53 -17.81 22.24
N GLU A 52 -50.82 -17.05 21.18
CA GLU A 52 -52.13 -16.71 20.54
C GLU A 52 -53.02 -15.74 21.35
N GLY A 53 -53.44 -14.64 20.69
CA GLY A 53 -54.09 -13.46 21.27
C GLY A 53 -53.08 -12.29 21.45
N GLU A 54 -53.34 -11.04 21.04
CA GLU A 54 -54.57 -10.39 20.56
C GLU A 54 -54.22 -9.29 19.53
N VAL A 55 -55.05 -9.11 18.49
CA VAL A 55 -54.79 -8.15 17.40
C VAL A 55 -55.56 -6.86 17.61
N THR A 56 -54.87 -5.73 17.84
CA THR A 56 -55.47 -4.39 17.79
C THR A 56 -54.88 -3.57 16.65
N ASN A 57 -55.71 -3.32 15.63
CA ASN A 57 -55.34 -2.52 14.46
C ASN A 57 -55.30 -1.02 14.81
N LEU A 58 -54.16 -0.38 14.57
CA LEU A 58 -54.05 1.07 14.41
C LEU A 58 -53.36 1.36 13.06
N PRO A 59 -53.90 2.28 12.24
CA PRO A 59 -53.44 2.47 10.87
C PRO A 59 -52.04 3.09 10.82
N PRO A 60 -51.12 2.58 9.98
CA PRO A 60 -49.81 3.20 9.79
C PRO A 60 -49.97 4.56 9.11
N LYS A 61 -49.58 5.61 9.83
CA LYS A 61 -49.47 6.99 9.34
C LYS A 61 -48.50 7.01 8.13
N PRO A 62 -48.76 7.78 7.05
CA PRO A 62 -47.94 7.71 5.85
C PRO A 62 -46.47 8.02 6.13
N MET A 63 -45.57 7.09 5.81
CA MET A 63 -44.14 7.36 5.80
C MET A 63 -43.83 8.42 4.74
N ALA A 64 -43.58 9.64 5.18
CA ALA A 64 -43.05 10.68 4.30
C ALA A 64 -41.71 10.20 3.71
N ASN A 65 -41.62 10.20 2.39
CA ASN A 65 -40.44 9.74 1.66
C ASN A 65 -39.27 10.72 1.90
N VAL A 66 -38.42 10.42 2.88
CA VAL A 66 -37.23 11.22 3.18
C VAL A 66 -36.21 11.02 2.07
N LYS A 67 -36.29 11.88 1.04
CA LYS A 67 -35.19 12.08 0.10
C LYS A 67 -33.99 12.58 0.89
N ASN A 68 -32.99 11.71 1.11
CA ASN A 68 -31.66 12.10 1.56
C ASN A 68 -31.04 13.03 0.51
N THR A 69 -31.30 14.32 0.68
CA THR A 69 -30.86 15.40 -0.20
C THR A 69 -29.72 16.12 0.49
N THR A 70 -28.61 15.42 0.70
CA THR A 70 -27.35 16.07 1.04
C THR A 70 -26.87 16.83 -0.20
N ALA A 71 -27.31 18.08 -0.33
CA ALA A 71 -26.71 19.00 -1.27
C ALA A 71 -25.19 19.08 -0.97
N PRO A 72 -24.32 18.84 -1.95
CA PRO A 72 -22.88 18.85 -1.72
C PRO A 72 -22.44 20.25 -1.30
N ALA A 73 -21.54 20.34 -0.32
CA ALA A 73 -20.82 21.59 -0.05
C ALA A 73 -20.13 22.05 -1.35
N ASN A 74 -20.23 23.35 -1.68
CA ASN A 74 -19.80 23.93 -2.96
C ASN A 74 -18.41 23.45 -3.42
N LYS A 75 -18.40 22.38 -4.22
CA LYS A 75 -17.24 21.89 -4.94
C LYS A 75 -16.88 22.96 -5.97
N LYS A 76 -15.61 23.33 -6.05
CA LYS A 76 -15.14 24.29 -7.06
C LYS A 76 -15.18 23.60 -8.43
N GLU A 77 -15.48 24.34 -9.49
CA GLU A 77 -15.43 23.78 -10.86
C GLU A 77 -14.01 23.36 -11.27
N SER A 78 -13.00 23.99 -10.66
CA SER A 78 -11.58 23.63 -10.80
C SER A 78 -10.80 23.96 -9.53
N MET A 79 -9.65 23.30 -9.38
CA MET A 79 -8.67 23.57 -8.34
C MET A 79 -7.26 23.31 -8.86
N MET A 80 -6.29 24.11 -8.42
CA MET A 80 -4.86 23.84 -8.60
C MET A 80 -4.10 24.24 -7.33
N LEU A 81 -3.43 23.28 -6.71
CA LEU A 81 -2.58 23.47 -5.54
C LEU A 81 -1.12 23.59 -5.97
N ASP A 82 -0.39 24.54 -5.37
CA ASP A 82 1.03 24.73 -5.62
C ASP A 82 1.90 23.82 -4.73
N VAL A 83 1.83 22.52 -4.99
CA VAL A 83 2.66 21.53 -4.28
C VAL A 83 4.04 21.46 -4.92
N ALA A 84 5.09 21.59 -4.09
CA ALA A 84 6.48 21.42 -4.53
C ALA A 84 6.72 19.99 -5.05
N LEU A 85 7.36 19.87 -6.21
CA LEU A 85 7.70 18.58 -6.80
C LEU A 85 8.96 17.99 -6.14
N ILE A 86 8.91 16.73 -5.75
CA ILE A 86 10.07 15.93 -5.31
C ILE A 86 10.19 14.71 -6.23
N LYS A 87 11.39 14.44 -6.75
CA LYS A 87 11.68 13.27 -7.59
C LYS A 87 12.13 12.09 -6.71
N GLN A 88 11.71 10.86 -7.03
CA GLN A 88 12.11 9.66 -6.27
C GLN A 88 13.56 9.24 -6.58
N ASN A 89 13.96 9.35 -7.84
CA ASN A 89 15.29 9.02 -8.35
C ASN A 89 16.31 10.14 -8.09
N PRO A 90 17.62 9.82 -7.99
CA PRO A 90 18.23 8.48 -8.15
C PRO A 90 18.12 7.52 -6.95
N GLU A 91 17.71 7.98 -5.77
CA GLU A 91 17.89 7.23 -4.52
C GLU A 91 16.87 6.09 -4.31
N LEU A 92 15.63 6.27 -4.77
CA LEU A 92 14.52 5.35 -4.52
C LEU A 92 13.82 4.95 -5.82
N ARG A 93 14.38 3.95 -6.53
CA ARG A 93 13.83 3.42 -7.78
C ARG A 93 12.35 3.06 -7.69
N TYR A 94 11.92 2.48 -6.56
CA TYR A 94 10.53 2.09 -6.29
C TYR A 94 9.90 2.92 -5.15
N GLY A 95 10.36 4.17 -4.93
CA GLY A 95 9.89 5.02 -3.83
C GLY A 95 8.78 6.00 -4.18
N CYS A 96 7.87 5.64 -5.09
CA CYS A 96 6.85 6.56 -5.59
C CYS A 96 5.87 7.02 -4.49
N GLU A 97 5.49 6.13 -3.59
CA GLU A 97 4.55 6.37 -2.49
C GLU A 97 5.17 7.30 -1.45
N VAL A 98 6.34 6.97 -0.91
CA VAL A 98 7.01 7.78 0.12
C VAL A 98 7.47 9.13 -0.43
N THR A 99 7.81 9.22 -1.72
CA THR A 99 8.15 10.51 -2.35
C THR A 99 6.90 11.35 -2.58
N SER A 100 5.79 10.75 -3.00
CA SER A 100 4.49 11.42 -3.08
C SER A 100 4.00 11.91 -1.72
N LEU A 101 4.17 11.10 -0.68
CA LEU A 101 3.84 11.50 0.69
C LEU A 101 4.75 12.61 1.21
N ALA A 102 6.05 12.63 0.87
CA ALA A 102 6.93 13.75 1.20
C ALA A 102 6.41 15.08 0.59
N MET A 103 5.90 15.06 -0.65
CA MET A 103 5.29 16.25 -1.25
C MET A 103 4.04 16.71 -0.49
N VAL A 104 3.16 15.78 -0.10
CA VAL A 104 1.92 16.07 0.66
C VAL A 104 2.23 16.59 2.07
N LEU A 105 3.16 15.96 2.80
CA LEU A 105 3.55 16.38 4.15
C LEU A 105 4.29 17.72 4.16
N ASN A 106 5.14 17.99 3.17
CA ASN A 106 5.82 19.28 3.06
C ASN A 106 4.83 20.41 2.74
N TYR A 107 3.78 20.12 1.94
CA TYR A 107 2.67 21.06 1.72
C TYR A 107 1.83 21.29 3.00
N ALA A 108 1.74 20.30 3.89
CA ALA A 108 1.15 20.42 5.22
C ALA A 108 2.01 21.24 6.22
N GLY A 109 3.20 21.70 5.82
CA GLY A 109 4.15 22.41 6.68
C GLY A 109 5.06 21.50 7.52
N VAL A 110 5.07 20.19 7.29
CA VAL A 110 6.00 19.27 7.96
C VAL A 110 7.38 19.40 7.32
N ASN A 111 8.42 19.63 8.13
CA ASN A 111 9.80 19.50 7.67
C ASN A 111 10.20 18.02 7.60
N THR A 112 10.10 17.40 6.42
CA THR A 112 10.55 16.02 6.18
C THR A 112 11.00 15.82 4.73
N ASN A 113 11.47 14.62 4.40
CA ASN A 113 11.93 14.28 3.05
C ASN A 113 11.70 12.78 2.76
N LYS A 114 11.80 12.41 1.47
CA LYS A 114 11.58 11.03 1.00
C LYS A 114 12.48 9.99 1.68
N MET A 115 13.70 10.37 2.11
CA MET A 115 14.63 9.43 2.73
C MET A 115 14.28 9.14 4.19
N GLU A 116 13.80 10.14 4.94
CA GLU A 116 13.22 9.91 6.26
C GLU A 116 12.00 8.98 6.19
N LEU A 117 11.08 9.23 5.25
CA LEU A 117 9.89 8.40 5.08
C LEU A 117 10.22 6.98 4.61
N TYR A 118 11.21 6.81 3.72
CA TYR A 118 11.76 5.50 3.35
C TYR A 118 12.34 4.72 4.55
N GLN A 119 12.93 5.39 5.54
CA GLN A 119 13.41 4.72 6.75
C GLN A 119 12.29 4.43 7.75
N ALA A 120 11.29 5.31 7.84
CA ALA A 120 10.17 5.18 8.79
C ALA A 120 9.03 4.26 8.31
N VAL A 121 8.88 4.01 7.00
CA VAL A 121 7.81 3.15 6.47
C VAL A 121 7.96 1.73 7.02
N ARG A 122 6.84 1.10 7.42
CA ARG A 122 6.86 -0.34 7.73
C ARG A 122 7.27 -1.10 6.46
N LYS A 123 8.10 -2.12 6.59
CA LYS A 123 8.61 -2.95 5.50
C LYS A 123 8.14 -4.38 5.70
N ASP A 124 7.76 -5.03 4.62
CA ASP A 124 7.59 -6.47 4.57
C ASP A 124 8.84 -7.06 3.89
N LEU A 125 9.50 -7.97 4.61
CA LEU A 125 10.79 -8.55 4.23
C LEU A 125 10.66 -10.01 3.77
N ASP A 126 9.44 -10.52 3.59
CA ASP A 126 9.24 -11.86 3.04
C ASP A 126 9.94 -11.98 1.67
N PRO A 127 10.68 -13.07 1.42
CA PRO A 127 11.53 -13.17 0.25
C PRO A 127 10.72 -13.41 -1.03
N LEU A 128 11.10 -12.72 -2.09
CA LEU A 128 10.62 -12.97 -3.44
C LEU A 128 11.01 -14.39 -3.90
N LYS A 129 10.03 -15.28 -4.07
CA LYS A 129 10.21 -16.62 -4.66
C LYS A 129 9.53 -16.67 -6.01
N LYS A 130 10.23 -17.22 -7.00
CA LYS A 130 9.76 -17.37 -8.38
C LYS A 130 9.74 -18.82 -8.84
N SER A 131 8.88 -19.11 -9.80
CA SER A 131 8.89 -20.36 -10.56
C SER A 131 10.08 -20.41 -11.53
N ASN A 132 10.35 -21.58 -12.09
CA ASN A 132 11.33 -21.74 -13.17
C ASN A 132 10.93 -20.98 -14.45
N THR A 133 9.65 -20.66 -14.62
CA THR A 133 9.10 -19.83 -15.71
C THR A 133 9.15 -18.33 -15.41
N GLY A 134 9.49 -17.92 -14.18
CA GLY A 134 9.70 -16.53 -13.77
C GLY A 134 8.52 -15.87 -13.03
N ASP A 135 7.38 -16.58 -12.92
CA ASP A 135 6.17 -16.15 -12.21
C ASP A 135 6.44 -15.99 -10.71
N ILE A 136 5.76 -15.05 -10.05
CA ILE A 136 5.91 -14.86 -8.61
C ILE A 136 5.06 -15.91 -7.86
N ILE A 137 5.69 -16.74 -7.03
CA ILE A 137 5.00 -17.76 -6.23
C ILE A 137 4.60 -17.20 -4.87
N SER A 138 5.54 -16.51 -4.21
CA SER A 138 5.32 -15.85 -2.93
C SER A 138 6.21 -14.62 -2.78
N TRP A 139 5.71 -13.61 -2.08
CA TRP A 139 6.43 -12.39 -1.71
C TRP A 139 5.70 -11.71 -0.53
N GLY A 140 6.18 -10.56 -0.08
CA GLY A 140 5.54 -9.78 0.98
C GLY A 140 4.19 -9.18 0.59
N ASN A 141 3.48 -8.66 1.59
CA ASN A 141 2.18 -8.04 1.48
C ASN A 141 2.27 -6.50 1.51
N PRO A 142 1.96 -5.79 0.40
CA PRO A 142 2.01 -4.34 0.36
C PRO A 142 0.99 -3.66 1.29
N ALA A 143 -0.06 -4.37 1.74
CA ALA A 143 -1.00 -3.90 2.76
C ALA A 143 -0.40 -3.90 4.18
N GLU A 144 0.69 -4.62 4.41
CA GLU A 144 1.35 -4.75 5.71
C GLU A 144 2.59 -3.85 5.79
N GLY A 145 3.41 -3.80 4.73
CA GLY A 145 4.55 -2.89 4.62
C GLY A 145 5.07 -2.76 3.18
N PHE A 146 6.08 -1.91 2.95
CA PHE A 146 6.75 -1.85 1.66
C PHE A 146 7.44 -3.17 1.34
N VAL A 147 7.15 -3.74 0.17
CA VAL A 147 7.61 -5.07 -0.25
C VAL A 147 8.94 -4.99 -1.01
N GLY A 148 9.99 -5.61 -0.47
CA GLY A 148 11.31 -5.69 -1.09
C GLY A 148 12.18 -4.42 -0.95
N ASP A 149 13.07 -4.17 -1.91
CA ASP A 149 14.05 -3.07 -1.84
C ASP A 149 13.61 -1.83 -2.64
N MET A 150 13.25 -0.76 -1.91
CA MET A 150 12.84 0.52 -2.50
C MET A 150 13.96 1.23 -3.28
N THR A 151 15.25 0.96 -2.95
CA THR A 151 16.40 1.56 -3.64
C THR A 151 16.63 0.96 -5.03
N GLY A 152 16.13 -0.26 -5.26
CA GLY A 152 16.24 -0.97 -6.53
C GLY A 152 17.61 -1.59 -6.81
N LYS A 153 18.41 -1.86 -5.77
CA LYS A 153 19.59 -2.73 -5.83
C LYS A 153 19.16 -4.19 -5.96
N THR A 154 18.04 -4.55 -5.34
CA THR A 154 17.33 -5.82 -5.58
C THR A 154 15.88 -5.55 -6.02
N ALA A 155 15.03 -6.58 -6.08
CA ALA A 155 13.63 -6.42 -6.41
C ALA A 155 12.88 -5.69 -5.29
N GLY A 156 12.18 -4.62 -5.65
CA GLY A 156 11.18 -3.95 -4.83
C GLY A 156 9.87 -3.87 -5.58
N TYR A 157 8.78 -3.65 -4.86
CA TYR A 157 7.45 -3.48 -5.42
C TYR A 157 6.82 -2.17 -4.96
N ALA A 158 6.02 -2.21 -3.90
CA ALA A 158 5.13 -1.13 -3.51
C ALA A 158 4.77 -1.20 -2.02
N VAL A 159 4.07 -0.16 -1.55
CA VAL A 159 3.33 -0.12 -0.29
C VAL A 159 1.91 0.43 -0.53
N PHE A 160 0.90 -0.08 0.16
CA PHE A 160 -0.49 0.36 0.04
C PHE A 160 -0.85 1.43 1.09
N ASP A 161 -2.14 1.79 1.15
CA ASP A 161 -2.67 2.92 1.91
C ASP A 161 -2.45 2.78 3.43
N LYS A 162 -2.59 1.58 4.01
CA LYS A 162 -2.51 1.40 5.47
C LYS A 162 -1.15 1.82 6.08
N PRO A 163 0.02 1.33 5.63
CA PRO A 163 1.30 1.82 6.16
C PRO A 163 1.58 3.30 5.84
N MET A 164 0.95 3.85 4.80
CA MET A 164 1.05 5.27 4.46
C MET A 164 0.21 6.15 5.42
N ILE A 165 -0.95 5.67 5.86
CA ILE A 165 -1.74 6.29 6.95
C ILE A 165 -0.98 6.23 8.28
N ASP A 166 -0.30 5.12 8.57
CA ASP A 166 0.58 5.03 9.75
C ASP A 166 1.69 6.10 9.69
N LEU A 167 2.34 6.31 8.54
CA LEU A 167 3.33 7.37 8.34
C LEU A 167 2.76 8.78 8.48
N ILE A 168 1.57 9.05 7.94
CA ILE A 168 0.93 10.37 8.08
C ILE A 168 0.68 10.64 9.57
N ASN A 169 0.16 9.67 10.34
CA ASN A 169 -0.06 9.82 11.78
C ASN A 169 1.24 9.95 12.59
N GLN A 170 2.37 9.39 12.16
CA GLN A 170 3.67 9.63 12.81
C GLN A 170 4.14 11.08 12.65
N LYS A 171 3.83 11.74 11.52
CA LYS A 171 4.29 13.09 11.19
C LYS A 171 3.26 14.18 11.52
N LEU A 172 1.97 13.83 11.52
CA LEU A 172 0.81 14.66 11.82
C LEU A 172 -0.21 13.85 12.67
N PRO A 173 0.02 13.70 13.99
CA PRO A 173 -0.79 12.83 14.84
C PRO A 173 -2.29 13.14 14.80
N GLY A 174 -3.10 12.12 14.49
CA GLY A 174 -4.56 12.23 14.45
C GLY A 174 -5.13 12.95 13.22
N ARG A 175 -4.28 13.37 12.26
CA ARG A 175 -4.69 14.14 11.08
C ARG A 175 -4.75 13.33 9.79
N ALA A 176 -4.39 12.05 9.81
CA ALA A 176 -4.42 11.21 8.61
C ALA A 176 -5.85 10.97 8.11
N VAL A 177 -6.05 11.09 6.80
CA VAL A 177 -7.34 10.85 6.13
C VAL A 177 -7.16 9.74 5.10
N ASN A 178 -7.85 8.62 5.30
CA ASN A 178 -7.94 7.55 4.31
C ASN A 178 -9.20 7.77 3.44
N LEU A 179 -8.98 8.03 2.15
CA LEU A 179 -10.01 8.18 1.13
C LEU A 179 -10.14 6.93 0.24
N THR A 180 -9.41 5.85 0.57
CA THR A 180 -9.47 4.57 -0.14
C THR A 180 -10.90 4.03 -0.17
N ASN A 181 -11.32 3.52 -1.33
CA ASN A 181 -12.68 3.06 -1.64
C ASN A 181 -13.80 4.12 -1.55
N GLN A 182 -13.49 5.40 -1.32
CA GLN A 182 -14.48 6.48 -1.45
C GLN A 182 -14.78 6.77 -2.92
N PRO A 183 -15.93 7.39 -3.27
CA PRO A 183 -16.17 7.89 -4.61
C PRO A 183 -15.09 8.92 -5.01
N PHE A 184 -14.68 8.95 -6.27
CA PHE A 184 -13.64 9.90 -6.73
C PHE A 184 -14.03 11.37 -6.50
N ASP A 185 -15.34 11.68 -6.50
CA ASP A 185 -15.80 13.01 -6.16
C ASP A 185 -15.43 13.43 -4.73
N ALA A 186 -15.42 12.52 -3.76
CA ALA A 186 -14.95 12.83 -2.40
C ALA A 186 -13.44 13.14 -2.36
N VAL A 187 -12.65 12.49 -3.23
CA VAL A 187 -11.23 12.79 -3.42
C VAL A 187 -11.04 14.20 -4.00
N LEU A 188 -11.82 14.55 -5.03
CA LEU A 188 -11.81 15.90 -5.61
C LEU A 188 -12.32 16.97 -4.61
N ASP A 189 -13.32 16.66 -3.80
CA ASP A 189 -13.84 17.56 -2.75
C ASP A 189 -12.79 17.82 -1.65
N HIS A 190 -11.94 16.84 -1.36
CA HIS A 190 -10.81 16.99 -0.45
C HIS A 190 -9.74 17.94 -1.04
N VAL A 191 -9.40 17.77 -2.32
CA VAL A 191 -8.53 18.71 -3.05
C VAL A 191 -9.14 20.12 -3.13
N SER A 192 -10.46 20.24 -3.29
CA SER A 192 -11.20 21.52 -3.31
C SER A 192 -11.06 22.33 -2.02
N LYS A 193 -10.88 21.63 -0.89
CA LYS A 193 -10.66 22.21 0.44
C LYS A 193 -9.21 22.64 0.68
N GLY A 194 -8.29 22.34 -0.25
CA GLY A 194 -6.88 22.73 -0.18
C GLY A 194 -5.91 21.60 0.17
N PHE A 195 -6.35 20.33 0.19
CA PHE A 195 -5.53 19.21 0.64
C PHE A 195 -5.11 18.30 -0.53
N PRO A 196 -3.81 18.19 -0.87
CA PRO A 196 -3.35 17.31 -1.94
C PRO A 196 -3.39 15.83 -1.50
N VAL A 197 -3.62 14.92 -2.45
CA VAL A 197 -3.89 13.50 -2.13
C VAL A 197 -2.88 12.59 -2.83
N VAL A 198 -2.26 11.66 -2.10
CA VAL A 198 -1.49 10.57 -2.71
C VAL A 198 -2.47 9.52 -3.24
N VAL A 199 -2.36 9.18 -4.52
CA VAL A 199 -3.26 8.26 -5.23
C VAL A 199 -2.47 7.22 -6.02
N TRP A 200 -2.97 5.98 -6.05
CA TRP A 200 -2.38 4.88 -6.79
C TRP A 200 -2.97 4.78 -8.19
N THR A 201 -2.12 4.50 -9.17
CA THR A 201 -2.41 4.47 -10.62
C THR A 201 -1.32 3.63 -11.32
N THR A 202 -1.32 3.51 -12.64
CA THR A 202 -0.19 2.89 -13.37
C THR A 202 0.85 3.94 -13.76
N GLY A 203 2.06 3.52 -14.14
CA GLY A 203 3.15 4.42 -14.58
C GLY A 203 2.82 5.32 -15.78
N ASP A 204 1.74 5.03 -16.52
CA ASP A 204 1.25 5.84 -17.65
C ASP A 204 -0.21 6.34 -17.47
N TYR A 205 -0.78 6.10 -16.29
CA TYR A 205 -2.14 6.47 -15.87
C TYR A 205 -3.28 5.79 -16.63
N ARG A 206 -3.02 4.69 -17.36
CA ARG A 206 -4.04 3.89 -18.07
C ARG A 206 -4.51 2.69 -17.24
N LEU A 207 -5.44 1.90 -17.78
CA LEU A 207 -5.78 0.60 -17.20
C LEU A 207 -4.57 -0.34 -17.34
N PRO A 208 -4.23 -1.11 -16.29
CA PRO A 208 -3.14 -2.08 -16.36
C PRO A 208 -3.49 -3.23 -17.31
N ASP A 209 -2.55 -3.58 -18.20
CA ASP A 209 -2.67 -4.69 -19.14
C ASP A 209 -2.01 -5.98 -18.62
N ARG A 210 -1.03 -5.88 -17.72
CA ARG A 210 -0.31 -7.02 -17.14
C ARG A 210 -0.47 -7.11 -15.63
N TRP A 211 -1.16 -8.16 -15.21
CA TRP A 211 -1.39 -8.50 -13.79
C TRP A 211 -0.45 -9.60 -13.34
N GLU A 212 0.11 -9.46 -12.14
CA GLU A 212 0.73 -10.57 -11.43
C GLU A 212 -0.17 -11.02 -10.27
N GLN A 213 0.15 -12.19 -9.72
CA GLN A 213 -0.40 -12.66 -8.45
C GLN A 213 0.66 -13.44 -7.68
N TRP A 214 0.58 -13.44 -6.34
CA TRP A 214 1.42 -14.27 -5.48
C TRP A 214 0.75 -14.57 -4.15
N ASN A 215 1.26 -15.56 -3.43
CA ASN A 215 0.78 -15.88 -2.08
C ASN A 215 1.61 -15.18 -1.01
N HIS A 216 0.94 -14.66 0.01
CA HIS A 216 1.54 -14.26 1.28
C HIS A 216 0.79 -15.00 2.40
N GLY A 217 1.41 -16.05 2.94
CA GLY A 217 0.71 -17.03 3.78
C GLY A 217 -0.47 -17.66 3.04
N SER A 218 -1.69 -17.46 3.56
CA SER A 218 -2.95 -17.87 2.93
C SER A 218 -3.63 -16.79 2.08
N GLN A 219 -3.07 -15.58 2.02
CA GLN A 219 -3.61 -14.47 1.24
C GLN A 219 -3.09 -14.53 -0.20
N VAL A 220 -3.97 -14.35 -1.18
CA VAL A 220 -3.59 -14.14 -2.59
C VAL A 220 -3.58 -12.63 -2.86
N ILE A 221 -2.41 -12.11 -3.20
CA ILE A 221 -2.24 -10.72 -3.63
C ILE A 221 -2.28 -10.72 -5.15
N LYS A 222 -3.13 -9.89 -5.76
CA LYS A 222 -3.27 -9.75 -7.21
C LYS A 222 -3.22 -8.27 -7.59
N THR A 223 -2.21 -7.89 -8.37
CA THR A 223 -1.88 -6.49 -8.61
C THR A 223 -0.90 -6.37 -9.79
N PRO A 224 -0.91 -5.29 -10.58
CA PRO A 224 0.02 -5.13 -11.70
C PRO A 224 1.37 -4.57 -11.23
N LEU A 225 2.47 -4.97 -11.87
CA LEU A 225 3.82 -4.51 -11.49
C LEU A 225 4.18 -3.10 -11.98
N ASP A 226 3.34 -2.49 -12.83
CA ASP A 226 3.47 -1.09 -13.25
C ASP A 226 2.69 -0.12 -12.33
N LEU A 227 2.24 -0.61 -11.16
CA LEU A 227 1.72 0.22 -10.08
C LEU A 227 2.66 1.39 -9.79
N HIS A 228 2.06 2.57 -9.67
CA HIS A 228 2.69 3.83 -9.42
C HIS A 228 1.86 4.64 -8.43
N ALA A 229 2.50 5.58 -7.72
CA ALA A 229 1.83 6.52 -6.84
C ALA A 229 2.27 7.94 -7.13
N VAL A 230 1.29 8.82 -7.24
CA VAL A 230 1.42 10.23 -7.61
C VAL A 230 0.62 11.11 -6.66
N VAL A 231 0.86 12.42 -6.68
CA VAL A 231 0.05 13.37 -5.91
C VAL A 231 -0.94 14.06 -6.82
N LEU A 232 -2.23 13.89 -6.53
CA LEU A 232 -3.30 14.69 -7.10
C LEU A 232 -3.26 16.09 -6.47
N VAL A 233 -2.93 17.08 -7.30
CA VAL A 233 -2.76 18.49 -6.90
C VAL A 233 -3.83 19.41 -7.48
N GLY A 234 -4.67 18.92 -8.40
CA GLY A 234 -5.71 19.74 -9.00
C GLY A 234 -6.62 18.97 -9.94
N TYR A 235 -7.65 19.66 -10.42
CA TYR A 235 -8.57 19.18 -11.45
C TYR A 235 -9.25 20.35 -12.16
N ASP A 236 -9.76 20.09 -13.35
CA ASP A 236 -10.75 20.93 -14.04
C ASP A 236 -11.96 20.05 -14.45
N LYS A 237 -12.79 20.48 -15.40
CA LYS A 237 -13.91 19.68 -15.93
C LYS A 237 -13.46 18.35 -16.57
N ALA A 238 -12.43 18.37 -17.40
CA ALA A 238 -11.96 17.26 -18.24
C ALA A 238 -10.69 16.55 -17.73
N ASN A 239 -9.90 17.20 -16.88
CA ASN A 239 -8.58 16.69 -16.43
C ASN A 239 -8.46 16.59 -14.92
N VAL A 240 -7.51 15.75 -14.50
CA VAL A 240 -6.82 15.84 -13.21
C VAL A 240 -5.40 16.32 -13.43
N TYR A 241 -4.80 16.92 -12.40
CA TYR A 241 -3.42 17.43 -12.44
C TYR A 241 -2.58 16.74 -11.38
N LEU A 242 -1.46 16.16 -11.82
CA LEU A 242 -0.64 15.25 -11.03
C LEU A 242 0.81 15.77 -10.87
N ASN A 243 1.35 15.71 -9.66
CA ASN A 243 2.80 15.72 -9.47
C ASN A 243 3.31 14.28 -9.48
N ASP A 244 4.19 13.97 -10.43
CA ASP A 244 4.72 12.63 -10.66
C ASP A 244 6.18 12.53 -10.18
N PRO A 245 6.47 11.75 -9.12
CA PRO A 245 7.83 11.60 -8.59
C PRO A 245 8.76 10.77 -9.48
N LEU A 246 8.23 9.96 -10.40
CA LEU A 246 9.00 9.08 -11.27
C LEU A 246 9.47 9.81 -12.53
N SER A 247 8.55 10.40 -13.31
CA SER A 247 8.93 11.22 -14.46
C SER A 247 9.50 12.59 -14.05
N GLY A 248 9.27 13.01 -12.81
CA GLY A 248 9.74 14.28 -12.29
C GLY A 248 9.09 15.47 -12.99
N LYS A 249 7.79 15.37 -13.27
CA LYS A 249 6.96 16.42 -13.87
C LYS A 249 5.94 16.93 -12.84
N LYS A 250 5.76 18.26 -12.81
CA LYS A 250 4.82 18.96 -11.93
C LYS A 250 3.52 19.25 -12.70
N GLN A 251 2.36 19.12 -12.03
CA GLN A 251 1.04 19.48 -12.56
C GLN A 251 0.75 18.91 -13.97
N VAL A 252 1.07 17.63 -14.19
CA VAL A 252 0.78 16.91 -15.44
C VAL A 252 -0.73 16.79 -15.60
N ALA A 253 -1.27 17.37 -16.68
CA ALA A 253 -2.66 17.19 -17.06
C ALA A 253 -2.90 15.76 -17.59
N VAL A 254 -3.87 15.06 -17.01
CA VAL A 254 -4.31 13.73 -17.45
C VAL A 254 -5.82 13.73 -17.59
N ASN A 255 -6.33 13.17 -18.69
CA ASN A 255 -7.77 13.00 -18.90
C ASN A 255 -8.41 12.28 -17.70
N LYS A 256 -9.48 12.86 -17.17
CA LYS A 256 -10.10 12.45 -15.91
C LYS A 256 -10.71 11.05 -15.98
N GLU A 257 -11.45 10.70 -17.02
CA GLU A 257 -12.07 9.37 -17.13
C GLU A 257 -11.00 8.26 -17.18
N ARG A 258 -9.94 8.46 -17.97
CA ARG A 258 -8.78 7.55 -18.04
C ARG A 258 -8.14 7.36 -16.67
N PHE A 259 -7.84 8.46 -15.97
CA PHE A 259 -7.21 8.40 -14.64
C PHE A 259 -8.09 7.65 -13.64
N ILE A 260 -9.39 7.96 -13.59
CA ILE A 260 -10.35 7.29 -12.70
C ILE A 260 -10.41 5.79 -12.98
N ALA A 261 -10.34 5.36 -14.24
CA ALA A 261 -10.31 3.94 -14.59
C ALA A 261 -9.05 3.23 -14.05
N SER A 262 -7.87 3.84 -14.23
CA SER A 262 -6.59 3.33 -13.67
C SER A 262 -6.63 3.23 -12.15
N TRP A 263 -7.03 4.31 -11.49
CA TRP A 263 -7.15 4.40 -10.03
C TRP A 263 -8.15 3.38 -9.46
N LYS A 264 -9.29 3.15 -10.11
CA LYS A 264 -10.26 2.10 -9.73
C LYS A 264 -9.70 0.70 -9.86
N ALA A 265 -8.90 0.42 -10.90
CA ALA A 265 -8.26 -0.88 -11.08
C ALA A 265 -7.26 -1.19 -9.95
N LEU A 266 -6.65 -0.16 -9.36
CA LEU A 266 -5.78 -0.26 -8.19
C LEU A 266 -6.54 0.02 -6.88
N GLU A 267 -7.73 -0.60 -6.77
CA GLU A 267 -8.59 -0.59 -5.57
C GLU A 267 -8.89 0.81 -5.00
N SER A 268 -8.96 1.83 -5.87
CA SER A 268 -9.39 3.18 -5.50
C SER A 268 -8.61 3.78 -4.31
N ARG A 269 -7.31 3.46 -4.17
CA ARG A 269 -6.50 3.90 -3.03
C ARG A 269 -6.20 5.39 -3.07
N ALA A 270 -6.37 6.06 -1.93
CA ALA A 270 -6.17 7.49 -1.80
C ALA A 270 -5.91 7.86 -0.32
N VAL A 271 -4.82 8.58 -0.03
CA VAL A 271 -4.46 9.02 1.33
C VAL A 271 -4.03 10.49 1.37
N SER A 272 -4.40 11.20 2.44
CA SER A 272 -4.06 12.61 2.65
C SER A 272 -4.13 12.95 4.15
N TYR A 273 -4.24 14.24 4.49
CA TYR A 273 -4.38 14.77 5.83
C TYR A 273 -5.50 15.83 5.90
N GLN A 274 -5.97 16.16 7.11
CA GLN A 274 -6.86 17.30 7.34
C GLN A 274 -6.47 18.05 8.63
#